data_AF-A0A1B1AJK7-F1
#
_entry.id   AF-A0A1B1AJK7-F1
#
_cell.length_a   1.000
_cell.length_b   1.000
_cell.length_c   1.000
_cell.angle_alpha   90.00
_cell.angle_beta   90.00
_cell.angle_gamma   90.00
#
_symmetry.space_group_name_H-M   'P 1'
#
loop_
_entity.id
_entity.type
_entity.pdbx_description
1 polymer ?
#
loop_
_entity_poly.entity_id
_entity_poly.type
_entity_poly.pdbx_seq_one_letter_code
_entity_poly.pdbx_strand_id
1 'polypeptide(L)'
;MRANGLIAVIFGAVLLTTAAPATAQQQRDPFNGQFGALEIAPTPADAVRLARLMGDTLNSLQPQRPGVQDVYLLSVSFWGDPVFEREAVQAEEILRPHLGADGRSIILSAGGQGTRAYAAATPDNFAAAIGYIGATMDPNEDLFVLFFTTHGQSDGVAAIREHNRVFAGLRPAHLSTMLSQANIQNRVVIVSACFSGSFIGPLMTDNTVIMTAAAPDRSSFGCQPQNNWTFFGDAYFNRSVRENGDMIGSFDRAKRLIAQWEREQNLSPPSNPQIYVGQRGAAMLRQAERNAH
;
A
#
# COMPACT_ATOMS: atom_id res chain seq x y z
N MET A 1 16.86 -64.15 62.98
CA MET A 1 16.31 -62.78 62.90
C MET A 1 16.32 -62.36 61.44
N ARG A 2 15.13 -61.99 60.89
CA ARG A 2 14.86 -61.13 59.71
C ARG A 2 15.60 -61.46 58.39
N ALA A 3 15.02 -61.47 57.19
CA ALA A 3 13.67 -61.24 56.69
C ALA A 3 13.66 -61.69 55.20
N ASN A 4 12.46 -61.98 54.69
CA ASN A 4 12.12 -62.34 53.32
C ASN A 4 12.63 -61.34 52.25
N GLY A 5 12.76 -61.80 50.99
CA GLY A 5 12.89 -60.88 49.85
C GLY A 5 13.00 -61.53 48.48
N LEU A 6 11.86 -61.58 47.78
CA LEU A 6 11.55 -62.00 46.42
C LEU A 6 12.53 -61.71 45.25
N ILE A 7 12.43 -62.62 44.28
CA ILE A 7 12.83 -62.60 42.85
C ILE A 7 12.23 -61.40 42.09
N ALA A 8 12.97 -60.84 41.12
CA ALA A 8 12.38 -60.30 39.88
C ALA A 8 13.41 -60.17 38.74
N VAL A 9 13.12 -60.84 37.63
CA VAL A 9 13.82 -60.80 36.34
C VAL A 9 13.49 -59.47 35.62
N ILE A 10 14.51 -58.76 35.16
CA ILE A 10 14.37 -57.51 34.41
C ILE A 10 14.13 -57.84 32.93
N PHE A 11 12.92 -57.59 32.43
CA PHE A 11 12.62 -57.50 30.99
C PHE A 11 12.86 -56.05 30.54
N GLY A 12 13.79 -55.86 29.60
CA GLY A 12 14.03 -54.58 28.94
C GLY A 12 12.90 -54.24 27.97
N ALA A 13 12.21 -53.13 28.21
CA ALA A 13 11.26 -52.53 27.27
C ALA A 13 11.96 -51.41 26.50
N VAL A 14 12.11 -51.60 25.18
CA VAL A 14 12.52 -50.56 24.24
C VAL A 14 11.35 -49.59 24.05
N LEU A 15 11.47 -48.39 24.58
CA LEU A 15 10.53 -47.28 24.35
C LEU A 15 10.82 -46.67 22.97
N LEU A 16 10.02 -47.05 21.97
CA LEU A 16 9.91 -46.33 20.70
C LEU A 16 9.12 -45.04 20.95
N THR A 17 9.83 -43.91 21.10
CA THR A 17 9.19 -42.58 21.12
C THR A 17 8.84 -42.17 19.70
N THR A 18 7.60 -42.40 19.29
CA THR A 18 7.03 -41.79 18.07
C THR A 18 6.80 -40.31 18.36
N ALA A 19 7.75 -39.46 17.96
CA ALA A 19 7.52 -38.02 17.91
C ALA A 19 6.41 -37.76 16.88
N ALA A 20 5.26 -37.27 17.34
CA ALA A 20 4.21 -36.80 16.45
C ALA A 20 4.78 -35.68 15.55
N PRO A 21 4.44 -35.65 14.25
CA PRO A 21 4.87 -34.55 13.41
C PRO A 21 4.21 -33.29 13.95
N ALA A 22 5.03 -32.28 14.28
CA ALA A 22 4.54 -30.93 14.49
C ALA A 22 3.83 -30.53 13.20
N THR A 23 2.50 -30.64 13.19
CA THR A 23 1.68 -30.06 12.14
C THR A 23 2.00 -28.58 12.17
N ALA A 24 2.60 -28.09 11.09
CA ALA A 24 2.67 -26.67 10.82
C ALA A 24 1.24 -26.16 10.97
N GLN A 25 0.94 -25.51 12.09
CA GLN A 25 -0.24 -24.68 12.22
C GLN A 25 -0.03 -23.59 11.18
N GLN A 26 -0.52 -23.86 9.98
CA GLN A 26 -0.78 -22.87 8.95
C GLN A 26 -1.58 -21.80 9.70
N GLN A 27 -0.90 -20.70 10.04
CA GLN A 27 -1.43 -19.64 10.86
C GLN A 27 -2.69 -19.17 10.14
N ARG A 28 -3.85 -19.63 10.60
CA ARG A 28 -5.14 -19.30 9.98
C ARG A 28 -5.22 -17.79 9.98
N ASP A 29 -5.51 -17.22 8.82
CA ASP A 29 -5.79 -15.81 8.67
C ASP A 29 -6.80 -15.41 9.78
N PRO A 30 -6.39 -14.58 10.76
CA PRO A 30 -7.22 -14.30 11.93
C PRO A 30 -8.49 -13.52 11.54
N PHE A 31 -8.55 -13.00 10.32
CA PHE A 31 -9.66 -12.20 9.81
C PHE A 31 -10.59 -12.97 8.86
N ASN A 32 -10.38 -14.28 8.67
CA ASN A 32 -11.20 -15.12 7.77
C ASN A 32 -11.35 -14.51 6.35
N GLY A 33 -10.28 -13.94 5.80
CA GLY A 33 -10.27 -13.29 4.50
C GLY A 33 -10.80 -11.85 4.48
N GLN A 34 -11.29 -11.32 5.61
CA GLN A 34 -11.71 -9.93 5.71
C GLN A 34 -10.50 -8.98 5.82
N PHE A 35 -10.70 -7.73 5.42
CA PHE A 35 -9.71 -6.68 5.65
C PHE A 35 -9.85 -6.21 7.10
N GLY A 36 -8.83 -6.46 7.93
CA GLY A 36 -8.87 -6.19 9.36
C GLY A 36 -7.49 -5.86 9.94
N ALA A 37 -7.46 -5.49 11.21
CA ALA A 37 -6.25 -5.14 11.94
C ALA A 37 -6.18 -5.81 13.31
N LEU A 38 -4.96 -6.07 13.76
CA LEU A 38 -4.63 -6.15 15.18
C LEU A 38 -4.22 -4.75 15.62
N GLU A 39 -4.92 -4.21 16.60
CA GLU A 39 -4.72 -2.83 17.07
C GLU A 39 -4.65 -2.75 18.59
N ILE A 40 -3.67 -1.99 19.07
CA ILE A 40 -3.59 -1.53 20.45
C ILE A 40 -4.30 -0.18 20.53
N ALA A 41 -5.33 -0.10 21.38
CA ALA A 41 -6.07 1.13 21.58
C ALA A 41 -5.13 2.26 22.04
N PRO A 42 -5.22 3.46 21.42
CA PRO A 42 -4.47 4.62 21.88
C PRO A 42 -4.96 5.07 23.26
N THR A 43 -4.17 5.92 23.94
CA THR A 43 -4.64 6.62 25.14
C THR A 43 -5.88 7.47 24.80
N PRO A 44 -6.77 7.80 25.75
CA PRO A 44 -7.94 8.64 25.46
C PRO A 44 -7.59 9.99 24.81
N ALA A 45 -6.47 10.60 25.20
CA ALA A 45 -5.99 11.84 24.61
C ALA A 45 -5.55 11.65 23.14
N ASP A 46 -4.80 10.59 22.86
CA ASP A 46 -4.39 10.26 21.50
C ASP A 46 -5.57 9.84 20.63
N ALA A 47 -6.55 9.12 21.18
CA ALA A 47 -7.75 8.71 20.47
C ALA A 47 -8.52 9.93 19.92
N VAL A 48 -8.76 10.94 20.79
CA VAL A 48 -9.42 12.19 20.38
C VAL A 48 -8.60 12.94 19.36
N ARG A 49 -7.27 13.00 19.53
CA ARG A 49 -6.37 13.65 18.58
C ARG A 49 -6.40 12.99 17.20
N LEU A 50 -6.32 11.65 17.14
CA LEU A 50 -6.37 10.89 15.90
C LEU A 50 -7.72 11.01 15.20
N ALA A 51 -8.82 10.95 15.97
CA ALA A 51 -10.17 11.12 15.43
C ALA A 51 -10.39 12.52 14.83
N ARG A 52 -9.93 13.58 15.52
CA ARG A 52 -9.97 14.95 15.00
C ARG A 52 -9.14 15.09 13.73
N LEU A 53 -7.91 14.59 13.73
CA LEU A 53 -7.03 14.68 12.57
C LEU A 53 -7.64 14.01 11.34
N MET A 54 -8.27 12.84 11.51
CA MET A 54 -8.98 12.18 10.42
C MET A 54 -10.21 12.98 9.96
N GLY A 55 -11.02 13.48 10.89
CA GLY A 55 -12.19 14.31 10.57
C GLY A 55 -11.83 15.57 9.82
N ASP A 56 -10.80 16.29 10.27
CA ASP A 56 -10.29 17.51 9.61
C ASP A 56 -9.75 17.20 8.22
N THR A 57 -9.04 16.07 8.06
CA THR A 57 -8.53 15.60 6.77
C THR A 57 -9.66 15.37 5.77
N LEU A 58 -10.71 14.64 6.15
CA LEU A 58 -11.86 14.40 5.27
C LEU A 58 -12.62 15.69 4.94
N ASN A 59 -12.90 16.52 5.94
CA ASN A 59 -13.67 17.75 5.77
C ASN A 59 -12.93 18.84 4.97
N SER A 60 -11.62 18.69 4.77
CA SER A 60 -10.83 19.60 3.94
C SER A 60 -10.99 19.34 2.43
N LEU A 61 -11.55 18.19 2.05
CA LEU A 61 -11.74 17.80 0.66
C LEU A 61 -12.84 18.64 0.01
N GLN A 62 -12.52 19.33 -1.07
CA GLN A 62 -13.49 20.11 -1.82
C GLN A 62 -14.48 19.20 -2.57
N PRO A 63 -15.75 19.63 -2.74
CA PRO A 63 -16.73 18.88 -3.52
C PRO A 63 -16.37 18.86 -5.01
N GLN A 64 -16.98 17.93 -5.75
CA GLN A 64 -16.83 17.87 -7.21
C GLN A 64 -17.44 19.11 -7.88
N ARG A 65 -16.92 19.45 -9.06
CA ARG A 65 -17.40 20.55 -9.92
C ARG A 65 -18.12 19.97 -11.14
N PRO A 66 -19.46 20.08 -11.22
CA PRO A 66 -20.20 19.50 -12.34
C PRO A 66 -19.75 20.05 -13.70
N GLY A 67 -19.47 19.16 -14.64
CA GLY A 67 -19.01 19.51 -15.98
C GLY A 67 -17.49 19.73 -16.07
N VAL A 68 -16.76 19.48 -14.98
CA VAL A 68 -15.31 19.62 -14.90
C VAL A 68 -14.76 18.33 -14.32
N GLN A 69 -13.92 17.63 -15.09
CA GLN A 69 -13.19 16.48 -14.55
C GLN A 69 -12.29 16.94 -13.40
N ASP A 70 -12.67 16.56 -12.18
CA ASP A 70 -11.85 16.70 -10.99
C ASP A 70 -10.96 15.46 -10.78
N VAL A 71 -9.84 15.66 -10.10
CA VAL A 71 -8.96 14.58 -9.65
C VAL A 71 -8.98 14.53 -8.13
N TYR A 72 -9.31 13.36 -7.59
CA TYR A 72 -9.21 13.05 -6.17
C TYR A 72 -8.00 12.19 -5.90
N LEU A 73 -7.02 12.74 -5.19
CA LEU A 73 -5.75 12.10 -4.91
C LEU A 73 -5.72 11.56 -3.47
N LEU A 74 -5.47 10.28 -3.31
CA LEU A 74 -5.19 9.65 -2.02
C LEU A 74 -3.75 9.13 -2.03
N SER A 75 -2.87 9.74 -1.24
CA SER A 75 -1.49 9.30 -1.04
C SER A 75 -1.32 8.65 0.32
N VAL A 76 -0.76 7.44 0.39
CA VAL A 76 -0.73 6.65 1.62
C VAL A 76 0.64 6.05 1.89
N SER A 77 1.16 6.23 3.11
CA SER A 77 2.27 5.43 3.61
C SER A 77 1.74 4.43 4.64
N PHE A 78 1.82 3.14 4.33
CA PHE A 78 1.26 2.11 5.21
C PHE A 78 2.26 1.58 6.24
N TRP A 79 3.52 2.00 6.21
CA TRP A 79 4.52 1.52 7.14
C TRP A 79 5.27 2.64 7.85
N GLY A 80 5.52 2.47 9.15
CA GLY A 80 6.11 3.49 10.02
C GLY A 80 7.60 3.78 9.84
N ASP A 81 8.22 3.30 8.76
CA ASP A 81 9.61 3.62 8.44
C ASP A 81 9.62 4.98 7.72
N PRO A 82 10.53 5.90 8.08
CA PRO A 82 10.44 7.30 7.64
C PRO A 82 10.50 7.53 6.13
N VAL A 83 11.11 6.61 5.37
CA VAL A 83 11.18 6.69 3.90
C VAL A 83 9.79 6.66 3.26
N PHE A 84 8.86 5.90 3.82
CA PHE A 84 7.52 5.74 3.25
C PHE A 84 6.68 6.99 3.43
N GLU A 85 6.72 7.63 4.61
CA GLU A 85 6.03 8.90 4.82
C GLU A 85 6.63 9.99 3.92
N ARG A 86 7.96 10.10 3.84
CA ARG A 86 8.62 11.05 2.93
C ARG A 86 8.24 10.83 1.47
N GLU A 87 8.19 9.58 1.03
CA GLU A 87 7.82 9.25 -0.34
C GLU A 87 6.34 9.55 -0.62
N ALA A 88 5.42 9.21 0.29
CA ALA A 88 4.00 9.55 0.16
C ALA A 88 3.75 11.07 0.08
N VAL A 89 4.42 11.84 0.94
CA VAL A 89 4.30 13.30 0.96
C VAL A 89 4.85 13.92 -0.31
N GLN A 90 6.09 13.58 -0.69
CA GLN A 90 6.69 14.16 -1.89
C GLN A 90 5.98 13.72 -3.18
N ALA A 91 5.44 12.51 -3.23
CA ALA A 91 4.63 12.06 -4.37
C ALA A 91 3.32 12.86 -4.47
N GLU A 92 2.67 13.16 -3.34
CA GLU A 92 1.50 14.05 -3.32
C GLU A 92 1.87 15.46 -3.80
N GLU A 93 2.98 16.02 -3.32
CA GLU A 93 3.44 17.36 -3.71
C GLU A 93 3.73 17.48 -5.21
N ILE A 94 4.14 16.38 -5.85
CA ILE A 94 4.35 16.31 -7.30
C ILE A 94 3.02 16.10 -8.03
N LEU A 95 2.22 15.10 -7.61
CA LEU A 95 1.00 14.71 -8.31
C LEU A 95 -0.12 15.73 -8.18
N ARG A 96 -0.24 16.43 -7.05
CA ARG A 96 -1.30 17.41 -6.82
C ARG A 96 -1.31 18.51 -7.90
N PRO A 97 -0.22 19.26 -8.13
CA PRO A 97 -0.20 20.24 -9.22
C PRO A 97 -0.20 19.57 -10.61
N HIS A 98 0.45 18.41 -10.78
CA HIS A 98 0.49 17.69 -12.07
C HIS A 98 -0.89 17.27 -12.58
N LEU A 99 -1.81 16.99 -11.67
CA LEU A 99 -3.17 16.51 -11.97
C LEU A 99 -4.27 17.53 -11.64
N GLY A 100 -3.90 18.74 -11.19
CA GLY A 100 -4.88 19.76 -10.79
C GLY A 100 -5.74 19.35 -9.59
N ALA A 101 -5.20 18.54 -8.67
CA ALA A 101 -5.92 18.01 -7.50
C ALA A 101 -5.93 18.97 -6.29
N ASP A 102 -5.80 20.28 -6.53
CA ASP A 102 -5.78 21.28 -5.46
C ASP A 102 -7.07 21.27 -4.64
N GLY A 103 -6.92 21.17 -3.31
CA GLY A 103 -8.04 21.02 -2.39
C GLY A 103 -8.76 19.66 -2.49
N ARG A 104 -8.25 18.71 -3.26
CA ARG A 104 -8.83 17.37 -3.48
C ARG A 104 -7.82 16.24 -3.25
N SER A 105 -6.80 16.49 -2.42
CA SER A 105 -5.80 15.51 -2.03
C SER A 105 -5.87 15.18 -0.54
N ILE A 106 -5.64 13.90 -0.22
CA ILE A 106 -5.55 13.37 1.14
C ILE A 106 -4.21 12.63 1.29
N ILE A 107 -3.53 12.86 2.41
CA ILE A 107 -2.38 12.07 2.84
C ILE A 107 -2.74 11.27 4.09
N LEU A 108 -2.54 9.96 4.04
CA LEU A 108 -2.58 9.09 5.22
C LEU A 108 -1.19 8.53 5.51
N SER A 109 -0.82 8.40 6.78
CA SER A 109 0.50 7.90 7.17
C SER A 109 0.46 6.94 8.34
N ALA A 110 1.23 5.85 8.28
CA ALA A 110 1.51 4.99 9.42
C ALA A 110 2.51 5.63 10.42
N GLY A 111 2.99 6.83 10.13
CA GLY A 111 3.82 7.68 10.99
C GLY A 111 5.30 7.63 10.58
N GLY A 112 5.93 8.79 10.45
CA GLY A 112 7.38 8.90 10.23
C GLY A 112 8.15 9.30 11.49
N GLN A 113 9.13 10.18 11.32
CA GLN A 113 9.90 10.74 12.44
C GLN A 113 9.17 11.93 13.07
N GLY A 114 9.12 11.98 14.40
CA GLY A 114 8.62 13.14 15.14
C GLY A 114 7.10 13.14 15.37
N THR A 115 6.54 14.34 15.55
CA THR A 115 5.12 14.52 15.84
C THR A 115 4.28 14.22 14.60
N ARG A 116 3.26 13.36 14.76
CA ARG A 116 2.34 12.99 13.70
C ARG A 116 1.65 14.21 13.08
N ALA A 117 1.89 14.44 11.79
CA ALA A 117 1.26 15.49 10.99
C ALA A 117 0.01 15.01 10.23
N TYR A 118 -0.04 13.72 9.87
CA TYR A 118 -1.08 13.15 9.00
C TYR A 118 -1.97 12.15 9.73
N ALA A 119 -3.22 12.02 9.27
CA ALA A 119 -4.16 11.03 9.76
C ALA A 119 -3.56 9.61 9.61
N ALA A 120 -3.88 8.73 10.56
CA ALA A 120 -3.28 7.40 10.61
C ALA A 120 -3.75 6.55 9.42
N ALA A 121 -2.83 5.86 8.74
CA ALA A 121 -3.13 4.93 7.64
C ALA A 121 -3.64 3.56 8.13
N THR A 122 -4.54 3.55 9.12
CA THR A 122 -5.19 2.31 9.58
C THR A 122 -6.14 1.76 8.51
N PRO A 123 -6.49 0.46 8.54
CA PRO A 123 -7.51 -0.09 7.64
C PRO A 123 -8.81 0.70 7.65
N ASP A 124 -9.31 1.11 8.81
CA ASP A 124 -10.55 1.87 8.94
C ASP A 124 -10.45 3.27 8.32
N ASN A 125 -9.36 4.00 8.58
CA ASN A 125 -9.15 5.32 8.00
C ASN A 125 -8.93 5.26 6.48
N PHE A 126 -8.25 4.23 5.99
CA PHE A 126 -8.07 4.01 4.56
C PHE A 126 -9.41 3.70 3.87
N ALA A 127 -10.22 2.82 4.46
CA ALA A 127 -11.56 2.52 3.97
C ALA A 127 -12.47 3.77 4.03
N ALA A 128 -12.39 4.55 5.11
CA ALA A 128 -13.15 5.79 5.26
C ALA A 128 -12.74 6.85 4.22
N ALA A 129 -11.44 7.01 3.93
CA ALA A 129 -10.97 7.93 2.89
C ALA A 129 -11.48 7.52 1.50
N ILE A 130 -11.38 6.22 1.15
CA ILE A 130 -11.93 5.69 -0.11
C ILE A 130 -13.45 5.94 -0.20
N GLY A 131 -14.19 5.62 0.86
CA GLY A 131 -15.64 5.80 0.89
C GLY A 131 -16.05 7.28 0.80
N TYR A 132 -15.35 8.16 1.51
CA TYR A 132 -15.62 9.61 1.50
C TYR A 132 -15.33 10.21 0.12
N ILE A 133 -14.20 9.86 -0.50
CA ILE A 133 -13.87 10.29 -1.87
C ILE A 133 -14.93 9.77 -2.85
N GLY A 134 -15.28 8.48 -2.78
CA GLY A 134 -16.29 7.88 -3.67
C GLY A 134 -17.67 8.53 -3.54
N ALA A 135 -18.03 9.04 -2.36
CA ALA A 135 -19.26 9.80 -2.14
C ALA A 135 -19.17 11.26 -2.60
N THR A 136 -17.97 11.81 -2.76
CA THR A 136 -17.73 13.22 -3.10
C THR A 136 -17.52 13.43 -4.60
N MET A 137 -16.88 12.48 -5.27
CA MET A 137 -16.59 12.52 -6.71
C MET A 137 -17.80 12.11 -7.57
N ASP A 138 -17.87 12.59 -8.82
CA ASP A 138 -18.76 12.02 -9.83
C ASP A 138 -18.05 10.82 -10.52
N PRO A 139 -18.55 9.59 -10.37
CA PRO A 139 -17.90 8.39 -10.92
C PRO A 139 -17.86 8.33 -12.46
N ASN A 140 -18.65 9.15 -13.15
CA ASN A 140 -18.69 9.19 -14.61
C ASN A 140 -17.74 10.23 -15.20
N GLU A 141 -17.42 11.27 -14.44
CA GLU A 141 -16.66 12.45 -14.88
C GLU A 141 -15.27 12.50 -14.26
N ASP A 142 -15.14 12.19 -12.97
CA ASP A 142 -13.92 12.39 -12.19
C ASP A 142 -12.95 11.22 -12.24
N LEU A 143 -11.70 11.50 -11.87
CA LEU A 143 -10.62 10.53 -11.77
C LEU A 143 -10.16 10.36 -10.31
N PHE A 144 -10.15 9.11 -9.83
CA PHE A 144 -9.51 8.77 -8.57
C PHE A 144 -8.04 8.38 -8.81
N VAL A 145 -7.12 8.93 -8.02
CA VAL A 145 -5.71 8.54 -8.04
C VAL A 145 -5.29 8.07 -6.66
N LEU A 146 -4.88 6.81 -6.57
CA LEU A 146 -4.32 6.23 -5.36
C LEU A 146 -2.83 6.00 -5.56
N PHE A 147 -2.01 6.59 -4.70
CA PHE A 147 -0.64 6.16 -4.48
C PHE A 147 -0.51 5.56 -3.09
N PHE A 148 0.12 4.40 -2.98
CA PHE A 148 0.59 3.95 -1.68
C PHE A 148 1.96 3.31 -1.72
N THR A 149 2.68 3.45 -0.60
CA THR A 149 4.03 2.92 -0.41
C THR A 149 4.19 2.20 0.92
N THR A 150 4.86 1.04 0.89
CA THR A 150 5.08 0.17 2.06
C THR A 150 6.01 -1.00 1.73
N HIS A 151 6.30 -1.84 2.73
CA HIS A 151 6.82 -3.18 2.51
C HIS A 151 5.75 -4.12 1.96
N GLY A 152 6.18 -5.09 1.15
CA GLY A 152 5.33 -6.14 0.61
C GLY A 152 5.76 -7.52 1.09
N GLN A 153 4.81 -8.44 1.16
CA GLN A 153 5.03 -9.85 1.48
C GLN A 153 5.02 -10.70 0.20
N SER A 154 5.70 -11.84 0.22
CA SER A 154 5.82 -12.73 -0.94
C SER A 154 4.51 -13.37 -1.39
N ASP A 155 3.45 -13.30 -0.58
CA ASP A 155 2.08 -13.66 -0.97
C ASP A 155 1.30 -12.50 -1.62
N GLY A 156 1.99 -11.40 -1.92
CA GLY A 156 1.43 -10.22 -2.60
C GLY A 156 0.68 -9.26 -1.67
N VAL A 157 0.74 -9.44 -0.35
CA VAL A 157 0.14 -8.53 0.64
C VAL A 157 0.97 -7.26 0.78
N ALA A 158 0.33 -6.09 0.73
CA ALA A 158 0.93 -4.84 1.15
C ALA A 158 0.80 -4.72 2.68
N ALA A 159 1.92 -4.58 3.39
CA ALA A 159 1.91 -4.57 4.84
C ALA A 159 1.41 -3.21 5.37
N ILE A 160 0.61 -3.24 6.43
CA ILE A 160 0.20 -2.06 7.17
C ILE A 160 0.76 -2.17 8.58
N ARG A 161 1.64 -1.25 8.95
CA ARG A 161 2.31 -1.27 10.25
C ARG A 161 2.57 0.13 10.78
N GLU A 162 1.81 0.51 11.78
CA GLU A 162 2.10 1.67 12.63
C GLU A 162 2.84 1.20 13.88
N HIS A 163 3.92 1.89 14.23
CA HIS A 163 4.82 1.45 15.29
C HIS A 163 4.09 1.25 16.63
N ASN A 164 4.21 0.04 17.21
CA ASN A 164 3.60 -0.38 18.47
C ASN A 164 2.07 -0.17 18.57
N ARG A 165 1.34 -0.04 17.45
CA ARG A 165 -0.10 0.23 17.48
C ARG A 165 -0.92 -0.63 16.55
N VAL A 166 -0.60 -0.65 15.26
CA VAL A 166 -1.44 -1.30 14.24
C VAL A 166 -0.61 -2.29 13.44
N PHE A 167 -1.17 -3.48 13.22
CA PHE A 167 -0.65 -4.50 12.32
C PHE A 167 -1.79 -5.06 11.46
N ALA A 168 -1.67 -4.91 10.15
CA ALA A 168 -2.65 -5.40 9.18
C ALA A 168 -1.96 -5.73 7.84
N GLY A 169 -2.73 -6.30 6.92
CA GLY A 169 -2.30 -6.57 5.56
C GLY A 169 -3.40 -6.22 4.57
N LEU A 170 -3.06 -5.43 3.56
CA LEU A 170 -3.94 -5.13 2.44
C LEU A 170 -3.69 -6.14 1.32
N ARG A 171 -4.65 -7.03 1.09
CA ARG A 171 -4.63 -7.91 -0.09
C ARG A 171 -5.15 -7.18 -1.32
N PRO A 172 -4.69 -7.52 -2.53
CA PRO A 172 -5.25 -6.97 -3.77
C PRO A 172 -6.78 -7.04 -3.88
N ALA A 173 -7.37 -8.18 -3.47
CA ALA A 173 -8.81 -8.37 -3.49
C ALA A 173 -9.58 -7.43 -2.54
N HIS A 174 -8.98 -7.08 -1.40
CA HIS A 174 -9.55 -6.11 -0.46
C HIS A 174 -9.66 -4.74 -1.12
N LEU A 175 -8.58 -4.26 -1.77
CA LEU A 175 -8.59 -2.99 -2.46
C LEU A 175 -9.60 -2.96 -3.61
N SER A 176 -9.62 -3.99 -4.46
CA SER A 176 -10.61 -4.10 -5.54
C SER A 176 -12.04 -4.02 -5.01
N THR A 177 -12.34 -4.73 -3.91
CA THR A 177 -13.66 -4.74 -3.28
C THR A 177 -14.02 -3.36 -2.73
N MET A 178 -13.12 -2.70 -2.00
CA MET A 178 -13.36 -1.36 -1.45
C MET A 178 -13.64 -0.32 -2.55
N LEU A 179 -12.84 -0.31 -3.62
CA LEU A 179 -13.05 0.62 -4.72
C LEU A 179 -14.39 0.37 -5.44
N SER A 180 -14.77 -0.90 -5.60
CA SER A 180 -16.08 -1.25 -6.16
C SER A 180 -17.24 -0.81 -5.27
N GLN A 181 -17.13 -1.00 -3.95
CA GLN A 181 -18.15 -0.61 -2.98
C GLN A 181 -18.31 0.91 -2.89
N ALA A 182 -17.22 1.65 -3.10
CA ALA A 182 -17.20 3.12 -3.15
C ALA A 182 -17.59 3.70 -4.52
N ASN A 183 -18.02 2.85 -5.48
CA ASN A 183 -18.37 3.26 -6.86
C ASN A 183 -17.24 4.00 -7.61
N ILE A 184 -15.99 3.70 -7.29
CA ILE A 184 -14.81 4.30 -7.95
C ILE A 184 -14.48 3.50 -9.21
N GLN A 185 -14.91 4.04 -10.36
CA GLN A 185 -14.75 3.40 -11.66
C GLN A 185 -13.48 3.84 -12.39
N ASN A 186 -13.29 5.13 -12.62
CA ASN A 186 -12.11 5.68 -13.30
C ASN A 186 -10.98 5.87 -12.29
N ARG A 187 -9.86 5.18 -12.49
CA ARG A 187 -8.81 5.15 -11.48
C ARG A 187 -7.41 4.98 -12.02
N VAL A 188 -6.47 5.64 -11.34
CA VAL A 188 -5.04 5.34 -11.41
C VAL A 188 -4.60 4.79 -10.06
N VAL A 189 -3.96 3.63 -10.05
CA VAL A 189 -3.42 3.01 -8.82
C VAL A 189 -1.91 2.84 -8.97
N ILE A 190 -1.14 3.39 -8.04
CA ILE A 190 0.31 3.31 -8.04
C ILE A 190 0.74 2.63 -6.74
N VAL A 191 1.46 1.52 -6.87
CA VAL A 191 1.83 0.66 -5.75
C VAL A 191 3.35 0.57 -5.63
N SER A 192 3.91 1.20 -4.60
CA SER A 192 5.34 1.09 -4.25
C SER A 192 5.53 0.07 -3.14
N ALA A 193 5.74 -1.19 -3.51
CA ALA A 193 6.05 -2.28 -2.57
C ALA A 193 6.74 -3.46 -3.27
N CYS A 194 7.41 -4.32 -2.50
CA CYS A 194 7.82 -5.65 -2.97
C CYS A 194 6.59 -6.45 -3.42
N PHE A 195 6.74 -7.30 -4.44
CA PHE A 195 5.68 -8.18 -4.95
C PHE A 195 4.41 -7.44 -5.44
N SER A 196 4.50 -6.12 -5.65
CA SER A 196 3.36 -5.24 -5.94
C SER A 196 2.64 -5.55 -7.24
N GLY A 197 3.28 -6.24 -8.18
CA GLY A 197 2.63 -6.75 -9.41
C GLY A 197 1.42 -7.65 -9.13
N SER A 198 1.30 -8.20 -7.91
CA SER A 198 0.11 -8.95 -7.46
C SER A 198 -1.19 -8.12 -7.51
N PHE A 199 -1.08 -6.79 -7.45
CA PHE A 199 -2.22 -5.88 -7.50
C PHE A 199 -2.80 -5.68 -8.91
N ILE A 200 -2.04 -6.01 -9.97
CA ILE A 200 -2.48 -5.77 -11.36
C ILE A 200 -3.70 -6.61 -11.70
N GLY A 201 -3.63 -7.93 -11.53
CA GLY A 201 -4.70 -8.85 -11.95
C GLY A 201 -6.08 -8.52 -11.34
N PRO A 202 -6.17 -8.28 -10.02
CA PRO A 202 -7.46 -7.93 -9.39
C PRO A 202 -7.99 -6.53 -9.70
N LEU A 203 -7.15 -5.58 -10.14
CA LEU A 203 -7.56 -4.19 -10.38
C LEU A 203 -7.69 -3.82 -11.86
N MET A 204 -7.12 -4.62 -12.77
CA MET A 204 -7.14 -4.35 -14.20
C MET A 204 -8.56 -4.37 -14.75
N THR A 205 -9.00 -3.23 -15.28
CA THR A 205 -10.25 -3.04 -16.01
C THR A 205 -10.00 -2.02 -17.11
N ASP A 206 -10.96 -1.80 -18.02
CA ASP A 206 -10.79 -0.76 -19.04
C ASP A 206 -10.66 0.66 -18.46
N ASN A 207 -11.20 0.90 -17.26
CA ASN A 207 -11.16 2.16 -16.55
C ASN A 207 -9.94 2.34 -15.62
N THR A 208 -9.04 1.34 -15.54
CA THR A 208 -7.89 1.37 -14.63
C THR A 208 -6.58 1.61 -15.37
N VAL A 209 -5.76 2.51 -14.85
CA VAL A 209 -4.29 2.47 -15.03
C VAL A 209 -3.68 1.99 -13.72
N ILE A 210 -2.84 0.95 -13.75
CA ILE A 210 -2.14 0.48 -12.55
C ILE A 210 -0.65 0.31 -12.80
N MET A 211 0.16 0.86 -11.89
CA MET A 211 1.61 0.90 -11.94
C MET A 211 2.20 0.31 -10.66
N THR A 212 3.17 -0.59 -10.78
CA THR A 212 3.75 -1.30 -9.65
C THR A 212 5.27 -1.23 -9.65
N ALA A 213 5.86 -1.05 -8.47
CA ALA A 213 7.30 -0.94 -8.29
C ALA A 213 8.06 -2.25 -8.55
N ALA A 214 7.38 -3.39 -8.52
CA ALA A 214 7.97 -4.70 -8.77
C ALA A 214 6.98 -5.64 -9.45
N ALA A 215 7.51 -6.68 -10.09
CA ALA A 215 6.76 -7.85 -10.54
C ALA A 215 6.23 -8.68 -9.34
N PRO A 216 5.19 -9.52 -9.53
CA PRO A 216 4.54 -10.25 -8.43
C PRO A 216 5.44 -11.25 -7.71
N ASP A 217 6.58 -11.61 -8.30
CA ASP A 217 7.57 -12.57 -7.80
C ASP A 217 8.91 -11.90 -7.43
N ARG A 218 8.98 -10.56 -7.39
CA ARG A 218 10.22 -9.81 -7.17
C ARG A 218 10.10 -8.83 -6.00
N SER A 219 11.22 -8.56 -5.34
CA SER A 219 11.34 -7.44 -4.40
C SER A 219 11.53 -6.12 -5.14
N SER A 220 11.17 -4.99 -4.51
CA SER A 220 11.59 -3.64 -4.89
C SER A 220 12.69 -3.15 -3.93
N PHE A 221 13.36 -2.05 -4.28
CA PHE A 221 14.58 -1.60 -3.58
C PHE A 221 14.53 -0.13 -3.16
N GLY A 222 15.47 0.27 -2.31
CA GLY A 222 15.61 1.64 -1.82
C GLY A 222 14.76 1.97 -0.59
N CYS A 223 14.17 0.99 0.09
CA CYS A 223 13.29 1.19 1.25
C CYS A 223 14.03 1.43 2.57
N GLN A 224 15.31 1.84 2.53
CA GLN A 224 16.05 2.08 3.77
C GLN A 224 15.57 3.36 4.48
N PRO A 225 15.42 3.34 5.83
CA PRO A 225 14.91 4.46 6.62
C PRO A 225 15.60 5.81 6.43
N GLN A 226 16.84 5.85 5.96
CA GLN A 226 17.61 7.06 5.71
C GLN A 226 17.38 7.67 4.32
N ASN A 227 16.77 6.94 3.39
CA ASN A 227 16.58 7.42 2.02
C ASN A 227 15.39 8.40 1.96
N ASN A 228 15.48 9.39 1.07
CA ASN A 228 14.34 10.27 0.79
C ASN A 228 13.26 9.61 -0.07
N TRP A 229 13.65 8.59 -0.84
CA TRP A 229 12.83 7.90 -1.82
C TRP A 229 13.17 6.42 -1.86
N THR A 230 12.19 5.58 -2.22
CA THR A 230 12.51 4.26 -2.78
C THR A 230 13.06 4.43 -4.20
N PHE A 231 13.64 3.37 -4.79
CA PHE A 231 14.09 3.44 -6.18
C PHE A 231 12.91 3.75 -7.12
N PHE A 232 11.74 3.17 -6.84
CA PHE A 232 10.57 3.43 -7.65
C PHE A 232 10.12 4.88 -7.53
N GLY A 233 10.00 5.41 -6.31
CA GLY A 233 9.54 6.79 -6.13
C GLY A 233 10.51 7.83 -6.68
N ASP A 234 11.83 7.62 -6.54
CA ASP A 234 12.82 8.53 -7.15
C ASP A 234 12.71 8.49 -8.67
N ALA A 235 12.76 7.30 -9.27
CA ALA A 235 12.73 7.16 -10.72
C ALA A 235 11.42 7.65 -11.34
N TYR A 236 10.28 7.31 -10.73
CA TYR A 236 8.96 7.61 -11.27
C TYR A 236 8.52 9.05 -10.97
N PHE A 237 8.46 9.44 -9.69
CA PHE A 237 7.95 10.76 -9.35
C PHE A 237 9.03 11.83 -9.55
N ASN A 238 10.19 11.65 -8.92
CA ASN A 238 11.18 12.72 -8.82
C ASN A 238 11.96 12.97 -10.13
N ARG A 239 12.31 11.90 -10.87
CA ARG A 239 13.12 11.97 -12.09
C ARG A 239 12.31 11.93 -13.38
N SER A 240 11.02 11.59 -13.33
CA SER A 240 10.22 11.43 -14.55
C SER A 240 8.98 12.32 -14.56
N VAL A 241 8.07 12.21 -13.59
CA VAL A 241 6.85 13.04 -13.56
C VAL A 241 7.19 14.51 -13.29
N ARG A 242 8.00 14.78 -12.25
CA ARG A 242 8.41 16.15 -11.86
C ARG A 242 9.07 16.93 -13.01
N GLU A 243 9.73 16.25 -13.95
CA GLU A 243 10.41 16.85 -15.10
C GLU A 243 9.47 17.11 -16.29
N ASN A 244 8.19 17.42 -16.03
CA ASN A 244 7.10 17.64 -17.00
C ASN A 244 6.80 16.42 -17.89
N GLY A 245 6.91 15.22 -17.32
CA GLY A 245 6.59 13.98 -18.01
C GLY A 245 5.14 13.58 -17.85
N ASP A 246 4.49 13.12 -18.93
CA ASP A 246 3.21 12.40 -18.80
C ASP A 246 3.38 11.15 -17.94
N MET A 247 2.39 10.77 -17.15
CA MET A 247 2.51 9.70 -16.15
C MET A 247 2.80 8.32 -16.79
N ILE A 248 2.18 8.00 -17.92
CA ILE A 248 2.40 6.71 -18.61
C ILE A 248 3.81 6.64 -19.20
N GLY A 249 4.25 7.66 -19.93
CA GLY A 249 5.60 7.75 -20.49
C GLY A 249 6.68 7.89 -19.41
N SER A 250 6.35 8.51 -18.28
CA SER A 250 7.21 8.58 -17.09
C SER A 250 7.47 7.21 -16.50
N PHE A 251 6.49 6.31 -16.54
CA PHE A 251 6.68 4.94 -16.09
C PHE A 251 7.74 4.21 -16.93
N ASP A 252 7.71 4.37 -18.25
CA ASP A 252 8.71 3.77 -19.15
C ASP A 252 10.11 4.32 -18.90
N ARG A 253 10.24 5.62 -18.61
CA ARG A 253 11.51 6.24 -18.20
C ARG A 253 11.98 5.68 -16.87
N ALA A 254 11.11 5.62 -15.88
CA ALA A 254 11.40 5.09 -14.55
C ALA A 254 11.88 3.63 -14.62
N LYS A 255 11.22 2.79 -15.42
CA LYS A 255 11.62 1.39 -15.61
C LYS A 255 13.05 1.25 -16.13
N ARG A 256 13.47 2.12 -17.06
CA ARG A 256 14.86 2.14 -17.57
C ARG A 256 15.86 2.59 -16.51
N LEU A 257 15.53 3.65 -15.76
CA LEU A 257 16.37 4.17 -14.67
C LEU A 257 16.56 3.13 -13.55
N ILE A 258 15.47 2.51 -13.09
CA ILE A 258 15.50 1.47 -12.05
C ILE A 258 16.37 0.29 -12.51
N ALA A 259 16.16 -0.20 -13.73
CA ALA A 259 16.96 -1.31 -14.26
C ALA A 259 18.46 -0.95 -14.38
N GLN A 260 18.79 0.32 -14.63
CA GLN A 260 20.16 0.79 -14.60
C GLN A 260 20.73 0.76 -13.17
N TRP A 261 20.05 1.38 -12.21
CA TRP A 261 20.51 1.45 -10.81
C TRP A 261 20.67 0.06 -10.18
N GLU A 262 19.74 -0.85 -10.46
CA GLU A 262 19.80 -2.24 -9.99
C GLU A 262 21.01 -2.99 -10.54
N ARG A 263 21.35 -2.79 -11.82
CA ARG A 263 22.57 -3.38 -12.42
C ARG A 263 23.83 -2.78 -11.80
N GLU A 264 23.89 -1.46 -11.67
CA GLU A 264 25.04 -0.76 -11.08
C GLU A 264 25.31 -1.19 -9.63
N GLN A 265 24.25 -1.55 -8.89
CA GLN A 265 24.33 -1.99 -7.50
C GLN A 265 24.31 -3.52 -7.33
N ASN A 266 24.37 -4.30 -8.41
CA ASN A 266 24.31 -5.76 -8.40
C ASN A 266 23.09 -6.34 -7.64
N LEU A 267 21.95 -5.66 -7.73
CA LEU A 267 20.70 -6.11 -7.13
C LEU A 267 20.06 -7.17 -8.01
N SER A 268 19.81 -8.36 -7.45
CA SER A 268 19.30 -9.51 -8.20
C SER A 268 18.33 -10.34 -7.34
N PRO A 269 17.21 -10.81 -7.93
CA PRO A 269 16.74 -10.45 -9.26
C PRO A 269 16.25 -8.99 -9.35
N PRO A 270 16.25 -8.37 -10.55
CA PRO A 270 15.74 -7.01 -10.73
C PRO A 270 14.25 -6.92 -10.39
N SER A 271 13.80 -5.76 -9.92
CA SER A 271 12.41 -5.57 -9.48
C SER A 271 11.40 -5.73 -10.62
N ASN A 272 11.80 -5.36 -11.84
CA ASN A 272 10.98 -5.36 -13.05
C ASN A 272 9.60 -4.70 -12.83
N PRO A 273 9.55 -3.36 -12.68
CA PRO A 273 8.29 -2.62 -12.54
C PRO A 273 7.31 -2.95 -13.68
N GLN A 274 6.02 -3.03 -13.35
CA GLN A 274 4.96 -3.38 -14.29
C GLN A 274 3.87 -2.31 -14.37
N ILE A 275 3.25 -2.19 -15.54
CA ILE A 275 2.12 -1.30 -15.79
C ILE A 275 1.04 -2.04 -16.57
N TYR A 276 -0.22 -1.79 -16.22
CA TYR A 276 -1.37 -2.10 -17.05
C TYR A 276 -2.14 -0.80 -17.33
N VAL A 277 -2.58 -0.65 -18.59
CA VAL A 277 -3.22 0.57 -19.09
C VAL A 277 -4.53 0.20 -19.79
N GLY A 278 -5.65 0.37 -19.07
CA GLY A 278 -6.99 0.28 -19.66
C GLY A 278 -7.27 1.46 -20.60
N GLN A 279 -8.05 1.25 -21.67
CA GLN A 279 -8.25 2.25 -22.72
C GLN A 279 -8.95 3.50 -22.19
N ARG A 280 -10.04 3.32 -21.43
CA ARG A 280 -10.78 4.42 -20.79
C ARG A 280 -9.98 5.08 -19.67
N GLY A 281 -9.29 4.29 -18.83
CA GLY A 281 -8.42 4.82 -17.78
C GLY A 281 -7.32 5.73 -18.33
N ALA A 282 -6.69 5.33 -19.44
CA ALA A 282 -5.68 6.12 -20.11
C ALA A 282 -6.24 7.42 -20.72
N ALA A 283 -7.45 7.38 -21.28
CA ALA A 283 -8.12 8.57 -21.79
C ALA A 283 -8.44 9.56 -20.67
N MET A 284 -8.93 9.06 -19.53
CA MET A 284 -9.24 9.87 -18.35
C MET A 284 -8.00 10.51 -17.74
N LEU A 285 -6.92 9.74 -17.58
CA LEU A 285 -5.64 10.25 -17.09
C LEU A 285 -5.07 11.34 -18.01
N ARG A 286 -5.03 11.09 -19.32
CA ARG A 286 -4.53 12.11 -20.26
C ARG A 286 -5.40 13.38 -20.29
N GLN A 287 -6.72 13.26 -20.04
CA GLN A 287 -7.59 14.43 -19.93
C GLN A 287 -7.27 15.22 -18.66
N ALA A 288 -7.07 14.54 -17.53
CA ALA A 288 -6.70 15.16 -16.27
C ALA A 288 -5.37 15.94 -16.38
N GLU A 289 -4.33 15.33 -16.98
CA GLU A 289 -3.04 16.00 -17.23
C GLU A 289 -3.18 17.21 -18.15
N ARG A 290 -4.06 17.16 -19.16
CA ARG A 290 -4.34 18.31 -20.04
C ARG A 290 -5.11 19.43 -19.33
N ASN A 291 -5.99 19.11 -18.38
CA ASN A 291 -6.78 20.11 -17.67
C ASN A 291 -5.96 20.86 -16.61
N ALA A 292 -4.86 20.27 -16.15
CA ALA A 292 -3.97 20.85 -15.14
C ALA A 292 -2.97 21.87 -15.71
N HIS A 293 -2.78 21.90 -17.03
CA HIS A 293 -1.80 22.73 -17.76
C HIS A 293 -2.48 23.66 -18.76
#